data_AF-A0AAN6N050-F1
#
_entry.id   AF-A0AAN6N050-F1
#
_cell.length_a   1.000
_cell.length_b   1.000
_cell.length_c   1.000
_cell.angle_alpha   90.00
_cell.angle_beta   90.00
_cell.angle_gamma   90.00
#
_symmetry.space_group_name_H-M   'P 1'
#
loop_
_entity.id
_entity.type
_entity.pdbx_description
1 polymer ?
#
loop_
_entity_poly.entity_id
_entity_poly.type
_entity_poly.pdbx_seq_one_letter_code
_entity_poly.pdbx_strand_id
1 'polypeptide(L)'
;MASEPDKRYTLLDFKSLKGFWDTIPSKAAPYIQEAAQTKDEALTKLKNPISEPAEAETRPNPKLAVKEGSPWEHYEIMYQLRLGLDHRAIVAEIRKRPPVTDDEFKDVFSIRRFTDSDMKAKQDLFRDIRHQNFVPAHEIYWLENTYYVVLEHMSCSLYEVRGNEHLDELRLAAIIGQIVDGISYLEQSGLCYDELNCSRIFLGDDGIVRIGEQERCYRTSPVVFSRKNVRDLGPIVMDLITGDYKDDTNDLNRWSNAVDFAIKTASADSTADILKREVGLKGVVNFSVAKSRRGCRAMVDEIFDSF
;
A
#
# COMPACT_ATOMS: atom_id res chain seq x y z
N MET A 1 -3.43 19.31 -42.35
CA MET A 1 -2.77 20.05 -41.25
C MET A 1 -3.39 19.56 -39.96
N ALA A 2 -2.74 18.61 -39.30
CA ALA A 2 -3.19 18.05 -38.03
C ALA A 2 -2.62 18.91 -36.90
N SER A 3 -3.49 19.44 -36.04
CA SER A 3 -3.13 20.18 -34.83
C SER A 3 -2.63 19.21 -33.76
N GLU A 4 -1.42 19.48 -33.24
CA GLU A 4 -0.84 18.82 -32.07
C GLU A 4 -1.77 18.88 -30.84
N PRO A 5 -1.88 17.81 -30.04
CA PRO A 5 -2.52 17.88 -28.75
C PRO A 5 -1.60 18.54 -27.72
N ASP A 6 -2.13 19.60 -27.13
CA ASP A 6 -1.59 20.49 -26.11
C ASP A 6 -1.00 19.72 -24.90
N LYS A 7 0.33 19.73 -24.81
CA LYS A 7 1.08 19.24 -23.64
C LYS A 7 1.17 20.38 -22.62
N ARG A 8 0.20 20.47 -21.70
CA ARG A 8 0.32 21.33 -20.52
C ARG A 8 -0.04 20.59 -19.23
N TYR A 9 1.04 20.18 -18.55
CA TYR A 9 1.31 20.17 -17.11
C TYR A 9 0.30 19.59 -16.12
N THR A 10 0.74 18.51 -15.46
CA THR A 10 0.66 18.36 -14.00
C THR A 10 1.89 17.55 -13.56
N LEU A 11 3.05 18.21 -13.62
CA LEU A 11 4.18 17.88 -12.75
C LEU A 11 3.89 18.60 -11.42
N LEU A 12 3.91 17.88 -10.31
CA LEU A 12 4.10 18.52 -9.01
C LEU A 12 5.46 19.21 -9.05
N ASP A 13 5.47 20.54 -9.10
CA ASP A 13 6.69 21.33 -9.05
C ASP A 13 7.15 21.43 -7.58
N PHE A 14 7.90 20.41 -7.14
CA PHE A 14 8.48 20.35 -5.79
C PHE A 14 9.41 21.54 -5.49
N LYS A 15 9.96 22.22 -6.53
CA LYS A 15 10.77 23.44 -6.32
C LYS A 15 9.93 24.63 -5.90
N SER A 16 8.65 24.68 -6.27
CA SER A 16 7.72 25.74 -5.83
C SER A 16 7.28 25.60 -4.36
N LEU A 17 7.40 24.39 -3.77
CA LEU A 17 7.07 24.10 -2.37
C LEU A 17 8.20 24.41 -1.38
N LYS A 18 9.44 24.57 -1.87
CA LYS A 18 10.61 24.81 -1.01
C LYS A 18 10.52 26.12 -0.21
N GLY A 19 9.92 27.16 -0.79
CA GLY A 19 9.73 28.45 -0.11
C GLY A 19 8.66 28.45 1.00
N PHE A 20 7.82 27.41 1.08
CA PHE A 20 6.77 27.31 2.10
C PHE A 20 7.32 26.87 3.46
N TRP A 21 8.37 26.03 3.47
CA TRP A 21 8.98 25.50 4.69
C TRP A 21 10.00 26.45 5.33
N ASP A 22 10.57 27.37 4.56
CA ASP A 22 11.60 28.32 5.02
C ASP A 22 11.07 29.51 5.84
N THR A 23 9.75 29.63 6.03
CA THR A 23 9.12 30.73 6.78
C THR A 23 8.54 30.36 8.14
N ILE A 24 8.76 29.13 8.63
CA ILE A 24 8.34 28.74 9.98
C ILE A 24 9.40 29.21 10.99
N PRO A 25 9.09 30.12 11.94
CA PRO A 25 10.06 30.59 12.92
C PRO A 25 10.43 29.45 13.89
N SER A 26 11.72 29.11 13.94
CA SER A 26 12.30 28.19 14.90
C SER A 26 12.10 28.66 16.34
N LYS A 27 11.12 28.06 17.04
CA LYS A 27 11.04 28.05 18.51
C LYS A 27 10.40 26.75 19.00
N ALA A 28 11.20 25.70 19.14
CA ALA A 28 11.00 24.64 20.15
C ALA A 28 12.21 23.68 20.22
N ALA A 29 13.25 24.09 20.94
CA ALA A 29 14.13 23.18 21.69
C ALA A 29 14.16 23.76 23.10
N PRO A 30 13.77 23.01 24.16
CA PRO A 30 14.66 21.97 24.71
C PRO A 30 13.93 20.80 25.42
N TYR A 31 14.08 19.55 24.98
CA TYR A 31 13.90 18.38 25.87
C TYR A 31 14.59 17.12 25.31
N ILE A 32 15.92 17.15 25.22
CA ILE A 32 16.71 15.93 25.10
C ILE A 32 17.84 16.03 26.12
N GLN A 33 17.57 15.62 27.36
CA GLN A 33 18.64 15.26 28.31
C GLN A 33 18.23 14.32 29.45
N GLU A 34 17.08 13.64 29.38
CA GLU A 34 16.59 12.81 30.51
C GLU A 34 16.29 11.33 30.16
N ALA A 35 16.95 10.77 29.13
CA ALA A 35 16.75 9.38 28.70
C ALA A 35 17.97 8.45 28.94
N ALA A 36 18.84 8.78 29.90
CA ALA A 36 20.06 8.00 30.17
C ALA A 36 20.15 7.33 31.56
N GLN A 37 19.11 7.36 32.40
CA GLN A 37 19.19 6.82 33.77
C GLN A 37 18.19 5.72 34.17
N THR A 38 17.28 5.28 33.29
CA THR A 38 16.25 4.27 33.63
C THR A 38 16.45 2.91 32.96
N LYS A 39 17.70 2.46 32.80
CA LYS A 39 18.03 1.17 32.15
C LYS A 39 18.34 0.00 33.11
N ASP A 40 18.50 0.22 34.41
CA ASP A 40 18.86 -0.85 35.37
C ASP A 40 17.70 -1.39 36.22
N GLU A 41 16.54 -0.74 36.26
CA GLU A 41 15.39 -1.21 37.06
C GLU A 41 14.40 -2.11 36.30
N ALA A 42 14.52 -2.21 34.97
CA ALA A 42 13.61 -2.99 34.14
C ALA A 42 13.99 -4.50 34.04
N LEU A 43 15.21 -4.89 34.41
CA LEU A 43 15.67 -6.28 34.28
C LEU A 43 15.27 -7.20 35.46
N THR A 44 14.77 -6.66 36.56
CA THR A 44 14.47 -7.43 37.80
C THR A 44 13.01 -7.86 37.94
N LYS A 45 12.11 -7.45 37.04
CA LYS A 45 10.67 -7.82 37.11
C LYS A 45 10.26 -8.96 36.18
N LEU A 46 11.18 -9.57 35.42
CA LEU A 46 10.88 -10.68 34.50
C LEU A 46 11.03 -12.06 35.16
N LYS A 47 10.35 -12.30 36.27
CA LYS A 47 10.19 -13.65 36.85
C LYS A 47 8.82 -13.77 37.51
N ASN A 48 7.78 -14.08 36.73
CA ASN A 48 6.61 -14.83 37.16
C ASN A 48 5.91 -15.47 35.94
N PRO A 49 5.23 -16.62 36.10
CA PRO A 49 4.79 -17.46 34.98
C PRO A 49 3.57 -16.87 34.25
N ILE A 50 3.53 -17.12 32.94
CA ILE A 50 2.49 -16.71 31.99
C ILE A 50 1.17 -17.40 32.35
N SER A 51 0.16 -16.62 32.73
CA SER A 51 -1.25 -17.04 32.72
C SER A 51 -1.89 -16.68 31.38
N GLU A 52 -2.64 -17.62 30.81
CA GLU A 52 -3.30 -17.58 29.50
C GLU A 52 -4.12 -16.29 29.27
N PRO A 53 -4.12 -15.71 28.05
CA PRO A 53 -4.95 -14.55 27.76
C PRO A 53 -6.40 -14.97 27.53
N ALA A 54 -7.30 -14.35 28.31
CA ALA A 54 -8.74 -14.41 28.17
C ALA A 54 -9.20 -14.03 26.75
N GLU A 55 -10.15 -14.80 26.24
CA GLU A 55 -10.82 -14.62 24.95
C GLU A 55 -11.39 -13.20 24.84
N ALA A 56 -10.82 -12.39 23.94
CA ALA A 56 -11.37 -11.10 23.57
C ALA A 56 -12.58 -11.34 22.67
N GLU A 57 -13.78 -11.09 23.19
CA GLU A 57 -15.05 -11.11 22.46
C GLU A 57 -14.98 -10.19 21.23
N THR A 58 -14.99 -10.81 20.05
CA THR A 58 -15.02 -10.14 18.74
C THR A 58 -16.38 -9.48 18.53
N ARG A 59 -16.48 -8.18 18.82
CA ARG A 59 -17.60 -7.36 18.31
C ARG A 59 -17.55 -7.39 16.78
N PRO A 60 -18.64 -7.78 16.08
CA PRO A 60 -18.65 -7.78 14.63
C PRO A 60 -18.51 -6.34 14.13
N ASN A 61 -17.41 -6.06 13.43
CA ASN A 61 -17.16 -4.77 12.79
C ASN A 61 -18.35 -4.46 11.84
N PRO A 62 -18.96 -3.27 11.89
CA PRO A 62 -20.11 -2.96 11.06
C PRO A 62 -19.79 -3.23 9.58
N LYS A 63 -20.74 -3.86 8.88
CA LYS A 63 -20.60 -4.13 7.45
C LYS A 63 -20.57 -2.79 6.71
N LEU A 64 -19.64 -2.66 5.76
CA LEU A 64 -19.58 -1.52 4.84
C LEU A 64 -20.90 -1.47 4.06
N ALA A 65 -21.74 -0.48 4.36
CA ALA A 65 -23.05 -0.30 3.76
C ALA A 65 -23.03 0.85 2.75
N VAL A 66 -23.82 0.73 1.69
CA VAL A 66 -23.99 1.79 0.70
C VAL A 66 -24.92 2.86 1.29
N LYS A 67 -24.44 4.11 1.31
CA LYS A 67 -25.19 5.29 1.74
C LYS A 67 -25.79 5.97 0.51
N GLU A 68 -27.07 6.34 0.57
CA GLU A 68 -27.64 7.23 -0.45
C GLU A 68 -27.18 8.66 -0.19
N GLY A 69 -26.83 9.39 -1.25
CA GLY A 69 -26.44 10.80 -1.17
C GLY A 69 -25.03 11.07 -1.65
N SER A 70 -24.61 12.33 -1.50
CA SER A 70 -23.33 12.80 -2.03
C SER A 70 -22.20 12.65 -1.00
N PRO A 71 -21.03 12.09 -1.36
CA PRO A 71 -19.86 12.15 -0.47
C PRO A 71 -19.46 13.61 -0.17
N TRP A 72 -19.75 14.55 -1.07
CA TRP A 72 -19.35 15.95 -0.95
C TRP A 72 -20.04 16.72 0.18
N GLU A 73 -21.04 16.12 0.85
CA GLU A 73 -21.61 16.64 2.09
C GLU A 73 -20.67 16.45 3.30
N HIS A 74 -19.80 15.44 3.23
CA HIS A 74 -18.90 15.03 4.31
C HIS A 74 -17.43 15.29 3.99
N TYR A 75 -17.07 15.33 2.71
CA TYR A 75 -15.70 15.50 2.25
C TYR A 75 -15.54 16.81 1.46
N GLU A 76 -14.37 17.42 1.58
CA GLU A 76 -13.94 18.58 0.80
C GLU A 76 -12.85 18.15 -0.19
N ILE A 77 -13.04 18.48 -1.47
CA ILE A 77 -12.12 18.06 -2.54
C ILE A 77 -10.84 18.89 -2.44
N MET A 78 -9.70 18.20 -2.39
CA MET A 78 -8.39 18.85 -2.40
C MET A 78 -7.82 18.88 -3.83
N TYR A 79 -7.62 17.70 -4.43
CA TYR A 79 -7.02 17.57 -5.77
C TYR A 79 -7.37 16.23 -6.42
N GLN A 80 -7.02 16.09 -7.70
CA GLN A 80 -7.08 14.81 -8.42
C GLN A 80 -5.71 14.16 -8.41
N LEU A 81 -5.66 12.88 -8.03
CA LEU A 81 -4.45 12.07 -7.99
C LEU A 81 -4.48 11.02 -9.09
N ARG A 82 -3.32 10.83 -9.75
CA ARG A 82 -3.06 9.66 -10.57
C ARG A 82 -1.91 8.87 -9.97
N LEU A 83 -2.16 7.60 -9.66
CA LEU A 83 -1.13 6.65 -9.25
C LEU A 83 -0.89 5.64 -10.38
N GLY A 84 0.36 5.27 -10.61
CA GLY A 84 0.74 4.38 -11.69
C GLY A 84 0.28 4.89 -13.06
N LEU A 85 -0.08 3.95 -13.92
CA LEU A 85 -0.49 4.25 -15.30
C LEU A 85 -1.94 4.74 -15.40
N ASP A 86 -2.85 4.14 -14.65
CA ASP A 86 -4.29 4.23 -14.88
C ASP A 86 -5.14 4.51 -13.62
N HIS A 87 -4.57 4.43 -12.42
CA HIS A 87 -5.33 4.66 -11.20
C HIS A 87 -5.66 6.13 -11.01
N ARG A 88 -6.94 6.49 -11.05
CA ARG A 88 -7.42 7.86 -10.82
C ARG A 88 -8.31 7.93 -9.58
N ALA A 89 -7.99 8.87 -8.70
CA ALA A 89 -8.76 9.15 -7.49
C ALA A 89 -8.90 10.66 -7.25
N ILE A 90 -9.92 11.05 -6.51
CA ILE A 90 -10.07 12.40 -5.97
C ILE A 90 -9.57 12.35 -4.53
N VAL A 91 -8.55 13.13 -4.18
CA VAL A 91 -8.12 13.27 -2.80
C VAL A 91 -9.00 14.30 -2.12
N ALA A 92 -9.54 13.93 -0.98
CA ALA A 92 -10.48 14.74 -0.22
C ALA A 92 -10.22 14.61 1.28
N GLU A 93 -10.45 15.69 2.00
CA GLU A 93 -10.40 15.70 3.47
C GLU A 93 -11.78 15.64 4.09
N ILE A 94 -11.91 15.10 5.30
CA ILE A 94 -13.16 15.19 6.07
C ILE A 94 -13.43 16.67 6.37
N ARG A 95 -14.65 17.13 6.09
CA ARG A 95 -15.13 18.43 6.55
C ARG A 95 -15.16 18.42 8.08
N LYS A 96 -14.17 19.04 8.72
CA LYS A 96 -14.08 19.13 10.17
C LYS A 96 -15.35 19.78 10.73
N ARG A 97 -16.15 19.02 11.49
CA ARG A 97 -17.14 19.59 12.43
C ARG A 97 -16.45 19.74 13.80
N PRO A 98 -16.69 20.84 14.55
CA PRO A 98 -15.94 21.09 15.78
C PRO A 98 -16.26 20.07 16.90
N PRO A 99 -15.30 19.69 17.77
CA PRO A 99 -13.89 20.10 17.82
C PRO A 99 -12.90 19.01 17.41
N VAL A 100 -11.78 19.50 16.87
CA VAL A 100 -10.65 18.81 16.23
C VAL A 100 -9.78 18.08 17.25
N THR A 101 -9.39 16.84 16.96
CA THR A 101 -8.23 16.18 17.59
C THR A 101 -7.00 16.38 16.71
N ASP A 102 -5.84 16.66 17.31
CA ASP A 102 -4.59 17.13 16.69
C ASP A 102 -3.86 16.14 15.74
N ASP A 103 -4.58 15.25 15.06
CA ASP A 103 -3.98 14.28 14.12
C ASP A 103 -4.27 14.70 12.67
N GLU A 104 -3.48 15.64 12.14
CA GLU A 104 -3.71 16.35 10.87
C GLU A 104 -3.80 15.44 9.63
N PHE A 105 -3.29 14.21 9.67
CA PHE A 105 -3.26 13.30 8.52
C PHE A 105 -4.31 12.18 8.56
N LYS A 106 -5.07 12.04 9.65
CA LYS A 106 -6.12 11.01 9.75
C LYS A 106 -7.39 11.31 8.96
N ASP A 107 -7.48 12.51 8.38
CA ASP A 107 -8.69 13.02 7.75
C ASP A 107 -8.65 13.01 6.23
N VAL A 108 -7.57 12.51 5.59
CA VAL A 108 -7.41 12.50 4.13
C VAL A 108 -7.75 11.14 3.53
N PHE A 109 -8.57 11.14 2.48
CA PHE A 109 -9.07 9.95 1.80
C PHE A 109 -8.96 10.06 0.28
N SER A 110 -8.93 8.89 -0.37
CA SER A 110 -9.03 8.77 -1.82
C SER A 110 -10.44 8.34 -2.21
N ILE A 111 -11.16 9.15 -2.98
CA ILE A 111 -12.51 8.87 -3.45
C ILE A 111 -12.47 8.47 -4.93
N ARG A 112 -12.94 7.27 -5.24
CA ARG A 112 -13.03 6.75 -6.61
C ARG A 112 -14.47 6.71 -7.09
N ARG A 113 -14.66 7.10 -8.35
CA ARG A 113 -15.96 7.18 -9.02
C ARG A 113 -16.14 6.00 -9.96
N PHE A 114 -17.30 5.36 -9.90
CA PHE A 114 -17.66 4.24 -10.76
C PHE A 114 -19.06 4.44 -11.32
N THR A 115 -19.17 4.49 -12.65
CA THR A 115 -20.44 4.65 -13.39
C THR A 115 -20.98 3.33 -13.92
N ASP A 116 -20.36 2.22 -13.53
CA ASP A 116 -20.63 0.91 -14.09
C ASP A 116 -21.71 0.18 -13.29
N SER A 117 -22.73 -0.36 -13.99
CA SER A 117 -23.72 -1.26 -13.40
C SER A 117 -23.09 -2.50 -12.78
N ASP A 118 -21.93 -2.95 -13.28
CA ASP A 118 -21.16 -4.06 -12.73
C ASP A 118 -20.63 -3.77 -11.32
N MET A 119 -20.54 -2.49 -10.94
CA MET A 119 -20.13 -2.13 -9.59
C MET A 119 -21.13 -2.62 -8.54
N LYS A 120 -22.41 -2.80 -8.89
CA LYS A 120 -23.40 -3.41 -7.98
C LYS A 120 -23.03 -4.86 -7.64
N ALA A 121 -22.43 -5.60 -8.58
CA ALA A 121 -21.95 -6.96 -8.34
C ALA A 121 -20.60 -6.98 -7.59
N LYS A 122 -19.83 -5.90 -7.68
CA LYS A 122 -18.47 -5.79 -7.13
C LYS A 122 -18.38 -5.04 -5.80
N GLN A 123 -19.42 -4.30 -5.40
CA GLN A 123 -19.44 -3.57 -4.12
C GLN A 123 -19.17 -4.49 -2.91
N ASP A 124 -19.58 -5.75 -3.02
CA ASP A 124 -19.39 -6.76 -2.00
C ASP A 124 -17.89 -7.10 -1.82
N LEU A 125 -17.05 -6.90 -2.83
CA LEU A 125 -15.61 -7.11 -2.73
C LEU A 125 -14.96 -6.11 -1.77
N PHE A 126 -15.37 -4.83 -1.82
CA PHE A 126 -14.88 -3.81 -0.87
C PHE A 126 -15.27 -4.11 0.57
N ARG A 127 -16.35 -4.87 0.78
CA ARG A 127 -16.80 -5.31 2.11
C ARG A 127 -16.09 -6.58 2.55
N ASP A 128 -15.97 -7.55 1.64
CA ASP A 128 -15.54 -8.91 1.93
C ASP A 128 -14.01 -9.04 1.98
N ILE A 129 -13.27 -8.25 1.18
CA ILE A 129 -11.81 -8.20 1.18
C ILE A 129 -11.35 -7.33 2.36
N ARG A 130 -10.93 -7.99 3.44
CA ARG A 130 -10.44 -7.36 4.67
C ARG A 130 -9.10 -7.94 5.06
N HIS A 131 -8.04 -7.28 4.62
CA HIS A 131 -6.67 -7.68 4.91
C HIS A 131 -5.75 -6.46 4.91
N GLN A 132 -4.71 -6.45 5.75
CA GLN A 132 -3.82 -5.30 5.89
C GLN A 132 -3.08 -4.92 4.60
N ASN A 133 -2.88 -5.88 3.69
CA ASN A 133 -2.23 -5.68 2.40
C ASN A 133 -3.23 -5.42 1.26
N PHE A 134 -4.41 -4.90 1.58
CA PHE A 134 -5.37 -4.35 0.63
C PHE A 134 -5.79 -2.96 1.07
N VAL A 135 -6.05 -2.06 0.12
CA VAL A 135 -6.53 -0.70 0.44
C VAL A 135 -7.91 -0.79 1.10
N PRO A 136 -8.06 -0.36 2.36
CA PRO A 136 -9.35 -0.37 3.04
C PRO A 136 -10.35 0.57 2.38
N ALA A 137 -11.57 0.10 2.23
CA ALA A 137 -12.72 0.92 1.92
C ALA A 137 -13.44 1.32 3.21
N HIS A 138 -13.61 2.62 3.41
CA HIS A 138 -14.24 3.19 4.59
C HIS A 138 -15.73 3.38 4.39
N GLU A 139 -16.13 3.90 3.23
CA GLU A 139 -17.51 4.25 2.93
C GLU A 139 -17.83 4.05 1.45
N ILE A 140 -19.10 3.77 1.14
CA ILE A 140 -19.61 3.73 -0.23
C ILE A 140 -20.84 4.62 -0.30
N TYR A 141 -20.86 5.56 -1.25
CA TYR A 141 -21.99 6.41 -1.56
C TYR A 141 -22.59 6.04 -2.92
N TRP A 142 -23.90 6.19 -3.04
CA TRP A 142 -24.64 6.06 -4.29
C TRP A 142 -25.40 7.36 -4.58
N LEU A 143 -25.09 7.97 -5.71
CA LEU A 143 -25.71 9.20 -6.20
C LEU A 143 -25.86 9.13 -7.71
N GLU A 144 -27.08 9.35 -8.21
CA GLU A 144 -27.36 9.53 -9.64
C GLU A 144 -26.68 8.47 -10.54
N ASN A 145 -26.91 7.20 -10.24
CA ASN A 145 -26.33 6.06 -10.95
C ASN A 145 -24.80 5.91 -10.88
N THR A 146 -24.17 6.56 -9.90
CA THR A 146 -22.72 6.54 -9.71
C THR A 146 -22.38 6.10 -8.29
N TYR A 147 -21.48 5.12 -8.17
CA TYR A 147 -20.87 4.77 -6.91
C TYR A 147 -19.64 5.63 -6.64
N TYR A 148 -19.51 6.10 -5.41
CA TYR A 148 -18.31 6.73 -4.89
C TYR A 148 -17.78 5.89 -3.74
N VAL A 149 -16.59 5.33 -3.89
CA VAL A 149 -15.94 4.54 -2.85
C VAL A 149 -14.87 5.39 -2.18
N VAL A 150 -14.99 5.58 -0.88
CA VAL A 150 -14.02 6.26 -0.03
C VAL A 150 -13.00 5.23 0.46
N LEU A 151 -11.75 5.41 0.08
CA LEU A 151 -10.63 4.52 0.34
C LEU A 151 -9.59 5.24 1.20
N GLU A 152 -8.80 4.45 1.94
CA GLU A 152 -7.58 4.96 2.58
C GLU A 152 -6.72 5.66 1.54
N HIS A 153 -6.17 6.82 1.90
CA HIS A 153 -5.25 7.54 1.02
C HIS A 153 -3.93 6.79 0.89
N MET A 154 -3.39 6.71 -0.33
CA MET A 154 -2.12 6.05 -0.62
C MET A 154 -1.17 7.06 -1.24
N SER A 155 0.08 7.08 -0.80
CA SER A 155 1.07 8.09 -1.17
C SER A 155 1.59 7.90 -2.59
N CYS A 156 1.94 6.67 -2.97
CA CYS A 156 2.40 6.33 -4.32
C CYS A 156 2.06 4.88 -4.70
N SER A 157 2.25 4.52 -5.97
CA SER A 157 2.29 3.13 -6.42
C SER A 157 3.72 2.63 -6.55
N LEU A 158 3.87 1.30 -6.59
CA LEU A 158 5.16 0.67 -6.87
C LEU A 158 5.68 1.03 -8.26
N TYR A 159 4.81 1.50 -9.16
CA TYR A 159 5.23 2.03 -10.44
C TYR A 159 6.15 3.23 -10.21
N GLU A 160 5.79 4.22 -9.40
CA GLU A 160 6.63 5.42 -9.20
C GLU A 160 8.00 5.12 -8.57
N VAL A 161 8.16 4.01 -7.85
CA VAL A 161 9.40 3.68 -7.12
C VAL A 161 10.31 2.70 -7.88
N ARG A 162 9.92 2.29 -9.09
CA ARG A 162 10.69 1.34 -9.91
C ARG A 162 12.05 1.90 -10.29
N GLY A 163 13.10 1.08 -10.24
CA GLY A 163 14.47 1.49 -10.54
C GLY A 163 15.06 2.50 -9.56
N ASN A 164 14.43 2.72 -8.40
CA ASN A 164 14.92 3.64 -7.39
C ASN A 164 16.28 3.18 -6.83
N GLU A 165 17.25 4.10 -6.72
CA GLU A 165 18.62 3.79 -6.28
C GLU A 165 18.71 3.33 -4.82
N HIS A 166 17.75 3.73 -4.00
CA HIS A 166 17.63 3.35 -2.59
C HIS A 166 16.93 2.00 -2.39
N LEU A 167 16.42 1.36 -3.46
CA LEU A 167 15.92 0.00 -3.36
C LEU A 167 17.10 -0.97 -3.26
N ASP A 168 17.12 -1.81 -2.21
CA ASP A 168 18.05 -2.93 -2.04
C ASP A 168 17.29 -4.26 -1.93
N GLU A 169 17.99 -5.39 -1.91
CA GLU A 169 17.35 -6.71 -1.82
C GLU A 169 16.50 -6.87 -0.55
N LEU A 170 16.89 -6.24 0.56
CA LEU A 170 16.16 -6.34 1.81
C LEU A 170 14.82 -5.60 1.75
N ARG A 171 14.83 -4.37 1.23
CA ARG A 171 13.65 -3.53 1.04
C ARG A 171 12.73 -4.14 -0.01
N LEU A 172 13.29 -4.66 -1.11
CA LEU A 172 12.53 -5.42 -2.10
C LEU A 172 11.87 -6.65 -1.48
N ALA A 173 12.60 -7.45 -0.70
CA ALA A 173 12.03 -8.61 -0.01
C ALA A 173 10.91 -8.22 0.96
N ALA A 174 11.02 -7.08 1.64
CA ALA A 174 9.97 -6.57 2.51
C ALA A 174 8.70 -6.17 1.74
N ILE A 175 8.85 -5.56 0.56
CA ILE A 175 7.74 -5.24 -0.34
C ILE A 175 7.09 -6.52 -0.86
N ILE A 176 7.89 -7.43 -1.43
CA ILE A 176 7.39 -8.68 -2.01
C ILE A 176 6.72 -9.57 -0.97
N GLY A 177 7.27 -9.66 0.25
CA GLY A 177 6.66 -10.43 1.34
C GLY A 177 5.23 -9.97 1.65
N GLN A 178 5.00 -8.67 1.72
CA GLN A 178 3.67 -8.09 1.93
C GLN A 178 2.70 -8.36 0.76
N ILE A 179 3.20 -8.34 -0.48
CA ILE A 179 2.39 -8.70 -1.66
C ILE A 179 2.01 -10.18 -1.59
N VAL A 180 2.95 -11.06 -1.24
CA VAL A 180 2.71 -12.50 -1.09
C VAL A 180 1.67 -12.77 -0.01
N ASP A 181 1.71 -12.05 1.13
CA ASP A 181 0.69 -12.16 2.17
C ASP A 181 -0.70 -11.77 1.64
N GLY A 182 -0.80 -10.67 0.88
CA GLY A 182 -2.04 -10.26 0.22
C GLY A 182 -2.56 -11.28 -0.80
N ILE A 183 -1.68 -11.85 -1.62
CA ILE A 183 -2.07 -12.90 -2.58
C ILE A 183 -2.53 -14.16 -1.82
N SER A 184 -1.82 -14.57 -0.77
CA SER A 184 -2.18 -15.74 0.03
C SER A 184 -3.57 -15.59 0.66
N TYR A 185 -3.92 -14.38 1.10
CA TYR A 185 -5.27 -14.06 1.54
C TYR A 185 -6.33 -14.25 0.44
N LEU A 186 -6.07 -13.80 -0.80
CA LEU A 186 -6.98 -14.03 -1.93
C LEU A 186 -7.16 -15.51 -2.21
N GLU A 187 -6.05 -16.27 -2.22
CA GLU A 187 -6.03 -17.71 -2.41
C GLU A 187 -6.94 -18.42 -1.39
N GLN A 188 -6.78 -18.10 -0.11
CA GLN A 188 -7.58 -18.67 0.98
C GLN A 188 -9.06 -18.24 0.91
N SER A 189 -9.33 -17.07 0.34
CA SER A 189 -10.69 -16.53 0.16
C SER A 189 -11.37 -16.99 -1.14
N GLY A 190 -10.70 -17.82 -1.97
CA GLY A 190 -11.22 -18.26 -3.26
C GLY A 190 -11.37 -17.12 -4.30
N LEU A 191 -10.55 -16.09 -4.17
CA LEU A 191 -10.53 -14.92 -5.04
C LEU A 191 -9.26 -14.90 -5.91
N CYS A 192 -9.35 -14.28 -7.08
CA CYS A 192 -8.22 -14.01 -7.94
C CYS A 192 -8.24 -12.53 -8.37
N TYR A 193 -7.06 -11.97 -8.58
CA TYR A 193 -6.88 -10.61 -9.10
C TYR A 193 -6.62 -10.64 -10.61
N ASP A 194 -7.35 -9.83 -11.39
CA ASP A 194 -7.31 -9.87 -12.85
C ASP A 194 -5.93 -9.58 -13.45
N GLU A 195 -5.24 -8.51 -13.06
CA GLU A 195 -3.90 -8.21 -13.57
C GLU A 195 -3.12 -7.45 -12.51
N LEU A 196 -2.24 -8.14 -11.80
CA LEU A 196 -1.41 -7.55 -10.75
C LEU A 196 -0.10 -7.05 -11.37
N ASN A 197 0.22 -5.77 -11.13
CA ASN A 197 1.46 -5.13 -11.58
C ASN A 197 1.80 -3.96 -10.65
N CYS A 198 2.95 -3.32 -10.86
CA CYS A 198 3.43 -2.22 -10.02
C CYS A 198 2.48 -1.03 -9.94
N SER A 199 1.67 -0.76 -10.97
CA SER A 199 0.69 0.35 -10.95
C SER A 199 -0.50 0.11 -10.01
N ARG A 200 -0.72 -1.14 -9.57
CA ARG A 200 -1.89 -1.54 -8.77
C ARG A 200 -1.52 -1.93 -7.34
N ILE A 201 -0.28 -1.70 -6.97
CA ILE A 201 0.24 -1.96 -5.65
C ILE A 201 0.72 -0.62 -5.12
N PHE A 202 0.21 -0.24 -3.97
CA PHE A 202 0.42 1.08 -3.39
C PHE A 202 1.23 1.00 -2.11
N LEU A 203 1.98 2.07 -1.86
CA LEU A 203 2.76 2.26 -0.65
C LEU A 203 2.12 3.38 0.17
N GLY A 204 1.77 3.06 1.42
CA GLY A 204 1.29 4.04 2.38
C GLY A 204 2.45 4.77 3.05
N ASP A 205 2.17 5.93 3.63
CA ASP A 205 3.10 6.68 4.49
C ASP A 205 3.52 5.89 5.74
N ASP A 206 2.69 4.95 6.16
CA ASP A 206 2.95 3.97 7.21
C ASP A 206 3.94 2.86 6.81
N GLY A 207 4.38 2.84 5.56
CA GLY A 207 5.28 1.82 5.01
C GLY A 207 4.60 0.47 4.75
N ILE A 208 3.27 0.40 4.78
CA ILE A 208 2.54 -0.82 4.45
C ILE A 208 2.22 -0.85 2.96
N VAL A 209 2.52 -1.99 2.34
CA VAL A 209 2.24 -2.26 0.93
C VAL A 209 0.85 -2.85 0.79
N ARG A 210 0.02 -2.22 -0.04
CA ARG A 210 -1.39 -2.58 -0.21
C ARG A 210 -1.73 -2.80 -1.67
N ILE A 211 -2.42 -3.89 -1.98
CA ILE A 211 -3.02 -4.15 -3.29
C ILE A 211 -4.26 -3.26 -3.44
N GLY A 212 -4.30 -2.50 -4.52
CA GLY A 212 -5.38 -1.58 -4.86
C GLY A 212 -6.53 -2.25 -5.62
N GLU A 213 -7.48 -1.42 -6.06
CA GLU A 213 -8.51 -1.76 -7.06
C GLU A 213 -9.22 -3.10 -6.84
N GLN A 214 -9.73 -3.29 -5.62
CA GLN A 214 -10.44 -4.49 -5.18
C GLN A 214 -11.58 -4.93 -6.13
N GLU A 215 -12.18 -4.00 -6.87
CA GLU A 215 -13.20 -4.28 -7.88
C GLU A 215 -12.70 -5.10 -9.09
N ARG A 216 -11.38 -5.29 -9.21
CA ARG A 216 -10.74 -6.17 -10.20
C ARG A 216 -10.57 -7.60 -9.69
N CYS A 217 -10.91 -7.86 -8.43
CA CYS A 217 -11.00 -9.22 -7.92
C CYS A 217 -12.24 -9.92 -8.46
N TYR A 218 -12.16 -11.24 -8.62
CA TYR A 218 -13.31 -12.06 -9.00
C TYR A 218 -13.18 -13.45 -8.38
N ARG A 219 -14.33 -14.10 -8.20
CA ARG A 219 -14.40 -15.50 -7.74
C ARG A 219 -14.09 -16.43 -8.92
N THR A 220 -13.24 -17.41 -8.71
CA THR A 220 -12.88 -18.38 -9.74
C THR A 220 -12.54 -19.75 -9.15
N SER A 221 -12.34 -20.75 -10.00
CA SER A 221 -12.09 -22.14 -9.60
C SER A 221 -10.73 -22.34 -8.91
N PRO A 222 -10.64 -23.23 -7.89
CA PRO A 222 -9.45 -23.48 -7.09
C PRO A 222 -8.12 -23.81 -7.81
N VAL A 223 -8.15 -24.32 -9.04
CA VAL A 223 -6.93 -24.84 -9.71
C VAL A 223 -6.31 -23.81 -10.68
N VAL A 224 -7.09 -22.80 -11.04
CA VAL A 224 -6.65 -21.74 -11.97
C VAL A 224 -6.14 -20.51 -11.21
N PHE A 225 -6.62 -20.26 -9.97
CA PHE A 225 -6.32 -19.04 -9.22
C PHE A 225 -4.85 -18.90 -8.79
N SER A 226 -4.28 -19.96 -8.22
CA SER A 226 -3.02 -19.86 -7.49
C SER A 226 -1.86 -19.48 -8.40
N ARG A 227 -1.85 -20.04 -9.60
CA ARG A 227 -0.79 -19.82 -10.58
C ARG A 227 -0.76 -18.41 -11.11
N LYS A 228 -1.92 -17.77 -11.30
CA LYS A 228 -1.96 -16.50 -12.01
C LYS A 228 -1.27 -15.39 -11.22
N ASN A 229 -1.77 -15.09 -10.01
CA ASN A 229 -1.24 -13.96 -9.24
C ASN A 229 0.16 -14.23 -8.71
N VAL A 230 0.50 -15.49 -8.44
CA VAL A 230 1.86 -15.86 -8.11
C VAL A 230 2.82 -15.59 -9.27
N ARG A 231 2.44 -15.92 -10.51
CA ARG A 231 3.27 -15.65 -11.70
C ARG A 231 3.42 -14.17 -12.00
N ASP A 232 2.46 -13.34 -11.61
CA ASP A 232 2.54 -11.88 -11.74
C ASP A 232 3.69 -11.29 -10.88
N LEU A 233 4.16 -12.00 -9.83
CA LEU A 233 5.27 -11.54 -8.97
C LEU A 233 6.61 -11.44 -9.71
N GLY A 234 6.89 -12.34 -10.67
CA GLY A 234 8.13 -12.30 -11.44
C GLY A 234 8.29 -10.99 -12.22
N PRO A 235 7.33 -10.62 -13.08
CA PRO A 235 7.29 -9.32 -13.74
C PRO A 235 7.35 -8.14 -12.78
N ILE A 236 6.65 -8.16 -11.64
CA ILE A 236 6.69 -7.08 -10.63
C ILE A 236 8.11 -6.90 -10.08
N VAL A 237 8.78 -8.00 -9.70
CA VAL A 237 10.15 -7.97 -9.17
C VAL A 237 11.11 -7.40 -10.23
N MET A 238 11.00 -7.87 -11.47
CA MET A 238 11.85 -7.38 -12.54
C MET A 238 11.61 -5.90 -12.84
N ASP A 239 10.35 -5.45 -12.88
CA ASP A 239 9.99 -4.06 -13.11
C ASP A 239 10.52 -3.14 -11.99
N LEU A 240 10.41 -3.56 -10.73
CA LEU A 240 10.99 -2.83 -9.59
C LEU A 240 12.52 -2.70 -9.68
N ILE A 241 13.21 -3.75 -10.13
CA ILE A 241 14.68 -3.78 -10.24
C ILE A 241 15.17 -2.91 -11.41
N THR A 242 14.53 -3.03 -12.58
CA THR A 242 15.02 -2.38 -13.81
C THR A 242 14.46 -0.97 -13.98
N GLY A 243 13.24 -0.73 -13.52
CA GLY A 243 12.48 0.47 -13.84
C GLY A 243 12.36 0.71 -15.35
N ASP A 244 12.42 1.98 -15.76
CA ASP A 244 12.39 2.37 -17.18
C ASP A 244 13.73 2.16 -17.92
N TYR A 245 14.81 1.89 -17.17
CA TYR A 245 16.14 1.71 -17.72
C TYR A 245 16.27 0.29 -18.27
N LYS A 246 16.14 0.17 -19.59
CA LYS A 246 16.34 -1.10 -20.31
C LYS A 246 17.80 -1.42 -20.63
N ASP A 247 18.71 -0.46 -20.45
CA ASP A 247 20.03 -0.49 -21.10
C ASP A 247 21.23 -0.47 -20.14
N ASP A 248 21.03 -0.08 -18.88
CA ASP A 248 22.06 -0.28 -17.87
C ASP A 248 21.91 -1.69 -17.32
N THR A 249 22.82 -2.56 -17.76
CA THR A 249 23.18 -3.84 -17.11
C THR A 249 23.76 -3.59 -15.72
N ASN A 250 23.09 -2.75 -14.93
CA ASN A 250 23.48 -2.28 -13.63
C ASN A 250 23.36 -3.48 -12.68
N ASP A 251 24.48 -4.18 -12.60
CA ASP A 251 24.83 -5.31 -11.76
C ASP A 251 23.63 -6.13 -11.27
N LEU A 252 22.96 -6.87 -12.17
CA LEU A 252 21.96 -7.88 -11.77
C LEU A 252 22.54 -8.87 -10.74
N ASN A 253 23.86 -8.97 -10.62
CA ASN A 253 24.50 -9.74 -9.55
C ASN A 253 24.14 -9.21 -8.15
N ARG A 254 23.93 -7.89 -7.99
CA ARG A 254 23.44 -7.30 -6.72
C ARG A 254 22.02 -7.75 -6.37
N TRP A 255 21.27 -8.24 -7.36
CA TRP A 255 19.89 -8.71 -7.26
C TRP A 255 19.76 -10.23 -7.41
N SER A 256 20.84 -10.98 -7.22
CA SER A 256 20.87 -12.42 -7.50
C SER A 256 19.73 -13.20 -6.82
N ASN A 257 19.37 -12.86 -5.58
CA ASN A 257 18.28 -13.53 -4.87
C ASN A 257 16.91 -13.15 -5.45
N ALA A 258 16.74 -11.87 -5.79
CA ALA A 258 15.49 -11.38 -6.35
C ALA A 258 15.23 -11.91 -7.77
N VAL A 259 16.28 -12.03 -8.59
CA VAL A 259 16.20 -12.63 -9.93
C VAL A 259 15.86 -14.12 -9.83
N ASP A 260 16.51 -14.86 -8.93
CA ASP A 260 16.20 -16.28 -8.70
C ASP A 260 14.75 -16.48 -8.22
N PHE A 261 14.28 -15.62 -7.32
CA PHE A 261 12.88 -15.57 -6.91
C PHE A 261 11.93 -15.32 -8.09
N ALA A 262 12.22 -14.31 -8.92
CA ALA A 262 11.40 -13.95 -10.08
C ALA A 262 11.30 -15.10 -11.10
N ILE A 263 12.38 -15.85 -11.31
CA ILE A 263 12.38 -17.03 -12.18
C ILE A 263 11.52 -18.15 -11.59
N LYS A 264 11.60 -18.37 -10.27
CA LYS A 264 10.85 -19.44 -9.58
C LYS A 264 9.34 -19.23 -9.64
N THR A 265 8.86 -17.99 -9.59
CA THR A 265 7.41 -17.67 -9.62
C THR A 265 6.73 -18.18 -10.91
N ALA A 266 7.46 -18.24 -12.03
CA ALA A 266 6.95 -18.78 -13.30
C ALA A 266 6.51 -20.25 -13.18
N SER A 267 7.18 -21.02 -12.32
CA SER A 267 6.93 -22.45 -12.07
C SER A 267 6.12 -22.73 -10.81
N ALA A 268 5.80 -21.71 -10.03
CA ALA A 268 5.10 -21.89 -8.76
C ALA A 268 3.60 -22.09 -9.01
N ASP A 269 3.03 -23.05 -8.28
CA ASP A 269 1.61 -23.34 -8.37
C ASP A 269 0.80 -22.54 -7.36
N SER A 270 1.38 -22.12 -6.24
CA SER A 270 0.71 -21.36 -5.17
C SER A 270 1.66 -20.50 -4.33
N THR A 271 1.13 -19.61 -3.48
CA THR A 271 1.96 -18.87 -2.51
C THR A 271 2.69 -19.80 -1.55
N ALA A 272 2.07 -20.91 -1.16
CA ALA A 272 2.68 -21.90 -0.29
C ALA A 272 3.90 -22.58 -0.93
N ASP A 273 3.93 -22.76 -2.25
CA ASP A 273 5.08 -23.37 -2.93
C ASP A 273 6.31 -22.46 -2.93
N ILE A 274 6.08 -21.15 -3.01
CA ILE A 274 7.14 -20.15 -2.90
C ILE A 274 7.65 -20.09 -1.45
N LEU A 275 6.74 -19.99 -0.47
CA LEU A 275 7.09 -19.88 0.95
C LEU A 275 7.76 -21.15 1.53
N LYS A 276 7.48 -22.34 0.98
CA LYS A 276 8.13 -23.59 1.38
C LYS A 276 9.58 -23.71 0.88
N ARG A 277 9.89 -23.12 -0.28
CA ARG A 277 11.18 -23.25 -0.96
C ARG A 277 12.24 -22.27 -0.47
N GLU A 278 11.89 -21.36 0.42
CA GLU A 278 12.80 -20.35 0.96
C GLU A 278 13.32 -20.71 2.35
N VAL A 279 14.51 -21.30 2.41
CA VAL A 279 15.28 -21.38 3.66
C VAL A 279 16.10 -20.09 3.88
N GLY A 280 16.35 -19.29 2.84
CA GLY A 280 17.06 -18.00 2.93
C GLY A 280 16.17 -16.78 3.25
N LEU A 281 14.97 -16.71 2.64
CA LEU A 281 14.01 -15.63 2.86
C LEU A 281 13.02 -15.92 4.01
N LYS A 282 12.91 -17.14 4.55
CA LYS A 282 12.21 -17.39 5.84
C LYS A 282 12.80 -16.57 6.99
N GLY A 283 14.10 -16.28 6.94
CA GLY A 283 14.76 -15.38 7.88
C GLY A 283 14.29 -13.94 7.72
N VAL A 284 14.06 -13.48 6.49
CA VAL A 284 13.71 -12.10 6.10
C VAL A 284 12.20 -11.85 6.16
N VAL A 285 11.35 -12.79 5.71
CA VAL A 285 9.88 -12.72 5.77
C VAL A 285 9.39 -12.77 7.23
N ASN A 286 9.99 -13.61 8.09
CA ASN A 286 9.72 -13.55 9.54
C ASN A 286 10.36 -12.33 10.23
N PHE A 287 11.43 -11.75 9.67
CA PHE A 287 11.97 -10.45 10.11
C PHE A 287 11.07 -9.27 9.72
N SER A 288 10.39 -9.38 8.58
CA SER A 288 9.66 -8.30 7.92
C SER A 288 8.42 -7.88 8.69
N VAL A 289 7.71 -8.77 9.40
CA VAL A 289 6.48 -8.35 10.12
C VAL A 289 6.76 -7.30 11.21
N ALA A 290 7.94 -7.33 11.86
CA ALA A 290 8.30 -6.41 12.94
C ALA A 290 9.21 -5.23 12.51
N LYS A 291 9.89 -5.31 11.36
CA LYS A 291 10.82 -4.27 10.85
C LYS A 291 10.42 -3.65 9.50
N SER A 292 9.48 -4.23 8.74
CA SER A 292 9.03 -3.71 7.43
C SER A 292 8.42 -2.31 7.53
N ARG A 293 7.71 -2.01 8.62
CA ARG A 293 7.15 -0.67 8.86
C ARG A 293 8.21 0.43 8.93
N ARG A 294 9.40 0.14 9.48
CA ARG A 294 10.50 1.12 9.58
C ARG A 294 11.29 1.26 8.28
N GLY A 295 11.53 0.15 7.57
CA GLY A 295 12.27 0.17 6.31
C GLY A 295 11.50 0.81 5.17
N CYS A 296 10.22 0.50 5.05
CA CYS A 296 9.35 1.09 4.03
C CYS A 296 9.03 2.55 4.35
N ARG A 297 8.82 2.93 5.63
CA ARG A 297 8.67 4.35 5.99
C ARG A 297 9.93 5.16 5.73
N ALA A 298 11.11 4.65 6.08
CA ALA A 298 12.37 5.31 5.76
C ALA A 298 12.57 5.44 4.24
N MET A 299 12.14 4.44 3.45
CA MET A 299 12.13 4.54 1.99
C MET A 299 11.13 5.59 1.51
N VAL A 300 9.92 5.66 2.05
CA VAL A 300 8.95 6.72 1.73
C VAL A 300 9.58 8.07 2.01
N ASP A 301 10.10 8.29 3.22
CA ASP A 301 10.75 9.54 3.62
C ASP A 301 11.94 9.88 2.69
N GLU A 302 12.83 8.92 2.37
CA GLU A 302 13.96 9.08 1.44
C GLU A 302 13.51 9.37 -0.01
N ILE A 303 12.45 8.69 -0.47
CA ILE A 303 11.87 8.88 -1.81
C ILE A 303 11.26 10.28 -1.90
N PHE A 304 10.48 10.69 -0.91
CA PHE A 304 9.88 12.02 -0.85
C PHE A 304 10.92 13.14 -0.65
N ASP A 305 12.05 12.88 0.02
CA ASP A 305 13.18 13.82 0.14
C ASP A 305 14.03 13.92 -1.14
N SER A 306 13.99 12.91 -2.01
CA SER A 306 14.70 12.87 -3.30
C SER A 306 13.97 13.56 -4.47
N PHE A 307 12.71 13.93 -4.27
CA PHE A 307 11.87 14.68 -5.23
C PHE A 307 11.87 16.20 -4.94
#